data_AF-A0A381NXC1-F1
#
_entry.id   AF-A0A381NXC1-F1
#
_cell.length_a   1.000
_cell.length_b   1.000
_cell.length_c   1.000
_cell.angle_alpha   90.00
_cell.angle_beta   90.00
_cell.angle_gamma   90.00
#
_symmetry.space_group_name_H-M   'P 1'
#
loop_
_entity.id
_entity.type
_entity.pdbx_description
1 polymer ?
#
loop_
_entity_poly.entity_id
_entity_poly.type
_entity_poly.pdbx_seq_one_letter_code
_entity_poly.pdbx_strand_id
1 'polypeptide(L)' 'MGTIRPSPSDEEAAAIATAIELLWPRPAVMNETSNSNWRFSGRWWDEPSDWPPRTY' A
#
# COMPACT_ATOMS: atom_id res chain seq x y z
N MET A 1 -4.49 21.47 6.80
CA MET A 1 -5.48 20.42 6.49
C MET A 1 -6.44 20.99 5.47
N GLY A 2 -6.47 20.44 4.26
CA GLY A 2 -7.32 20.96 3.18
C GLY A 2 -8.76 20.50 3.34
N THR A 3 -9.70 21.44 3.37
CA THR A 3 -11.14 21.13 3.39
C THR A 3 -11.58 20.79 1.97
N ILE A 4 -12.06 19.58 1.76
CA ILE A 4 -12.63 19.14 0.47
C ILE A 4 -14.04 19.73 0.35
N ARG A 5 -14.32 20.43 -0.75
CA ARG A 5 -15.63 21.04 -1.05
C ARG A 5 -16.03 20.76 -2.50
N PRO A 6 -17.33 20.59 -2.78
CA PRO A 6 -18.47 20.64 -1.84
C PRO A 6 -18.52 19.43 -0.90
N SER A 7 -19.19 19.58 0.25
CA SER A 7 -19.53 18.42 1.09
C SER A 7 -20.64 17.62 0.38
N PRO A 8 -20.51 16.28 0.30
CA PRO A 8 -21.58 15.46 -0.25
C PRO A 8 -22.84 15.60 0.62
N SER A 9 -24.00 15.46 -0.02
CA SER A 9 -25.26 15.28 0.70
C SER A 9 -25.31 13.93 1.41
N ASP A 10 -26.18 13.79 2.41
CA ASP A 10 -26.35 12.53 3.14
C ASP A 10 -26.81 11.38 2.22
N GLU A 11 -27.60 11.71 1.19
CA GLU A 11 -28.05 10.75 0.17
C GLU A 11 -26.87 10.25 -0.68
N GLU A 12 -26.02 11.15 -1.17
CA GLU A 12 -24.83 10.79 -1.94
C GLU A 12 -23.85 9.96 -1.11
N ALA A 13 -23.64 10.32 0.15
CA ALA A 13 -22.80 9.57 1.07
C ALA A 13 -23.34 8.15 1.30
N ALA A 14 -24.66 7.99 1.47
CA ALA A 14 -25.31 6.69 1.60
C ALA A 14 -25.22 5.85 0.31
N ALA A 15 -25.44 6.46 -0.85
CA ALA A 15 -25.32 5.79 -2.15
C ALA A 15 -23.89 5.27 -2.40
N ILE A 16 -22.88 6.07 -2.05
CA ILE A 16 -21.48 5.66 -2.17
C ILE A 16 -21.15 4.53 -1.19
N ALA A 17 -21.56 4.64 0.08
CA ALA A 17 -21.32 3.61 1.08
C ALA A 17 -21.95 2.27 0.66
N THR A 18 -23.19 2.29 0.18
CA THR A 18 -23.87 1.07 -0.32
C THR A 18 -23.18 0.49 -1.55
N ALA A 19 -22.74 1.32 -2.51
CA ALA A 19 -22.01 0.86 -3.68
C ALA A 19 -20.68 0.18 -3.28
N ILE A 20 -19.94 0.75 -2.32
CA ILE A 20 -18.71 0.12 -1.81
C ILE A 20 -19.04 -1.24 -1.21
N GLU A 21 -19.99 -1.34 -0.30
CA GLU A 21 -20.33 -2.62 0.35
C GLU A 21 -20.80 -3.69 -0.66
N LEU A 22 -21.53 -3.30 -1.71
CA LEU A 22 -22.03 -4.22 -2.73
C LEU A 22 -20.97 -4.65 -3.75
N LEU A 23 -20.07 -3.74 -4.11
CA LEU A 23 -19.11 -3.95 -5.20
C LEU A 23 -17.72 -4.32 -4.71
N TRP A 24 -17.43 -4.13 -3.42
CA TRP A 24 -16.09 -4.42 -2.92
C TRP A 24 -15.80 -5.92 -3.04
N PRO A 25 -14.69 -6.30 -3.68
CA PRO A 25 -14.35 -7.70 -3.79
C PRO A 25 -14.10 -8.25 -2.39
N ARG A 26 -14.79 -9.35 -2.04
CA ARG A 26 -14.41 -10.10 -0.84
C ARG A 26 -12.99 -10.62 -1.05
N PRO A 27 -12.14 -10.60 -0.01
CA PRO A 27 -10.83 -11.21 -0.12
C PRO A 27 -11.04 -12.67 -0.51
N ALA A 28 -10.66 -13.02 -1.74
CA ALA A 28 -10.54 -14.41 -2.12
C ALA A 28 -9.50 -15.02 -1.19
N VAL A 29 -9.81 -16.20 -0.63
CA VAL A 29 -8.84 -16.94 0.17
C VAL A 29 -7.62 -17.15 -0.72
N MET A 30 -6.55 -16.41 -0.44
CA MET A 30 -5.36 -16.45 -1.25
C MET A 30 -4.77 -17.84 -1.06
N ASN A 31 -4.75 -18.65 -2.13
CA ASN A 31 -3.93 -19.85 -2.10
C ASN A 31 -2.49 -19.35 -1.95
N GLU A 32 -1.83 -19.68 -0.84
CA GLU A 32 -0.53 -19.12 -0.46
C GLU A 32 0.58 -19.62 -1.38
N THR A 33 0.63 -19.10 -2.60
CA THR A 33 1.77 -19.28 -3.50
C THR A 33 1.97 -18.02 -4.33
N SER A 34 2.43 -16.96 -3.69
CA SER A 34 3.42 -16.10 -4.34
C SER A 34 4.28 -15.48 -3.27
N ASN A 35 5.52 -15.97 -3.18
CA ASN A 35 6.59 -15.27 -2.48
C ASN A 35 6.57 -13.83 -3.00
N SER A 36 6.14 -12.89 -2.16
CA SER A 36 6.30 -11.48 -2.44
C SER A 36 7.78 -11.17 -2.31
N ASN A 37 8.57 -11.59 -3.31
CA ASN A 37 9.93 -11.15 -3.49
C ASN A 37 9.85 -9.67 -3.86
N TRP A 38 9.68 -8.85 -2.83
CA TRP A 38 9.84 -7.42 -2.90
C TRP A 38 11.18 -7.20 -3.58
N ARG A 39 11.19 -6.50 -4.70
CA ARG A 39 12.42 -6.32 -5.50
C ARG A 39 13.54 -5.60 -4.74
N PHE A 40 13.31 -5.23 -3.48
CA PHE A 40 14.25 -4.58 -2.58
C PHE A 40 14.67 -5.41 -1.37
N SER A 41 14.16 -6.63 -1.18
CA SER A 41 14.52 -7.48 -0.02
C SER A 41 15.91 -8.14 -0.11
N GLY A 42 16.72 -7.79 -1.11
CA GLY A 42 18.07 -8.33 -1.33
C GLY A 42 19.01 -7.28 -1.92
N ARG A 43 18.97 -6.05 -1.40
CA ARG A 43 19.75 -4.94 -1.94
C ARG A 43 21.09 -4.80 -1.24
N TRP A 44 22.11 -4.59 -2.05
CA TRP A 44 23.54 -4.41 -1.74
C TRP A 44 23.93 -3.40 -0.64
N TRP A 45 23.02 -2.58 -0.12
CA TRP A 45 23.33 -1.69 1.01
C TRP A 45 23.34 -2.42 2.36
N ASP A 46 22.75 -3.62 2.43
CA ASP A 46 22.87 -4.54 3.58
C ASP A 46 24.10 -5.46 3.45
N GLU A 47 24.81 -5.43 2.32
CA GLU A 47 26.13 -6.07 2.24
C GLU A 47 27.13 -5.20 3.01
N PRO A 48 28.01 -5.80 3.83
CA PRO A 48 29.07 -5.05 4.48
C PRO A 48 29.90 -4.36 3.39
N SER A 49 29.87 -3.03 3.38
CA SER A 49 30.63 -2.22 2.44
C SER A 49 32.11 -2.47 2.67
N ASP A 50 32.80 -3.08 1.71
CA ASP A 50 34.27 -3.27 1.69
C ASP A 50 34.99 -1.94 1.36
N TRP A 51 34.47 -0.83 1.90
CA TRP A 51 35.05 0.47 1.67
C TRP A 51 36.30 0.60 2.55
N PRO A 52 37.47 0.96 1.97
CA PRO A 52 38.69 1.11 2.75
C PRO A 52 38.52 2.22 3.80
N PRO A 53 39.04 2.03 5.03
CA PRO A 53 38.91 3.02 6.08
C PRO A 53 39.52 4.35 5.61
N ARG A 54 38.73 5.43 5.64
CA ARG A 54 39.24 6.77 5.38
C ARG A 54 40.17 7.17 6.52
N THR A 55 41.47 7.09 6.27
CA THR A 55 42.48 7.76 7.09
C THR A 55 42.48 9.24 6.74
N TYR A 56 42.09 10.08 7.69
CA TYR A 56 42.41 11.52 7.73
C TYR A 56 43.67 11.70 8.56
#